data_AF-A0A834JHU9-F1
#
_entry.id   AF-A0A834JHU9-F1
#
_cell.length_a   1.000
_cell.length_b   1.000
_cell.length_c   1.000
_cell.angle_alpha   90.00
_cell.angle_beta   90.00
_cell.angle_gamma   90.00
#
_symmetry.space_group_name_H-M   'P 1'
#
loop_
_entity.id
_entity.type
_entity.pdbx_description
1 polymer ?
#
loop_
_entity_poly.entity_id
_entity_poly.type
_entity_poly.pdbx_seq_one_letter_code
_entity_poly.pdbx_strand_id
1 'polypeptide(L)'
;MLLFVIARSMKPCELSIGGIFVASNEIFATDENRGQQTLVRMTLKTISIKYNTPHLPAENVKYFAMSLECQFYYEQHFLLSNRIVQLVLGLHPSQCPSDQLFQCCTLAIYVLPMIAHQFYQLVVSDIKLQSTCNLLQKLLGSLCITCTYSILYFRFSTLQNLCAYLKRDYKQFVDKEEINIYNKYTKRNKFYVIILCNSCILYGMSLTIPSIVNLFLHIFGLIDNVQLTLPFPVNNVLKAGLLYYFLLIYEIIGIFVVLLVACSCYSSYLIIVQHACIQFSILIFKIHQPFDERNFTHKAFYGEINQKEHDWIIDIIARYTRITKLI
;
A
#
# COMPACT_ATOMS: atom_id res chain seq x y z
N MET A 1 14.79 -21.64 -10.27
CA MET A 1 13.87 -20.68 -9.61
C MET A 1 13.26 -19.67 -10.57
N LEU A 2 14.05 -19.02 -11.45
CA LEU A 2 13.54 -18.08 -12.47
C LEU A 2 12.44 -18.71 -13.38
N LEU A 3 12.64 -19.95 -13.85
CA LEU A 3 11.63 -20.70 -14.63
C LEU A 3 10.35 -20.99 -13.84
N PHE A 4 10.43 -21.14 -12.52
CA PHE A 4 9.27 -21.34 -11.65
C PHE A 4 8.51 -20.02 -11.45
N VAL A 5 9.22 -18.90 -11.32
CA VAL A 5 8.64 -17.55 -11.27
C VAL A 5 7.97 -17.20 -12.60
N ILE A 6 8.60 -17.51 -13.74
CA ILE A 6 8.03 -17.31 -15.08
C ILE A 6 6.80 -18.22 -15.28
N ALA A 7 6.87 -19.49 -14.90
CA ALA A 7 5.74 -20.41 -15.00
C ALA A 7 4.54 -20.00 -14.13
N ARG A 8 4.78 -19.37 -12.98
CA ARG A 8 3.70 -18.79 -12.15
C ARG A 8 3.21 -17.43 -12.65
N SER A 9 4.07 -16.59 -13.22
CA SER A 9 3.67 -15.28 -13.76
C SER A 9 2.94 -15.39 -15.09
N MET A 10 3.04 -16.52 -15.79
CA MET A 10 2.33 -16.78 -17.04
C MET A 10 0.88 -17.24 -16.84
N LYS A 11 0.46 -17.60 -15.62
CA LYS A 11 -0.97 -17.74 -15.32
C LYS A 11 -1.53 -16.34 -15.07
N PRO A 12 -2.42 -15.82 -15.93
CA PRO A 12 -3.08 -14.55 -15.64
C PRO A 12 -3.82 -14.71 -14.30
N CYS A 13 -3.56 -13.80 -13.36
CA CYS A 13 -4.32 -13.72 -12.10
C CYS A 13 -5.73 -13.23 -12.43
N GLU A 14 -6.58 -14.15 -12.87
CA GLU A 14 -7.96 -13.88 -13.19
C GLU A 14 -8.80 -13.93 -11.92
N LEU A 15 -9.29 -12.77 -11.48
CA LEU A 15 -10.29 -12.72 -10.43
C LEU A 15 -11.63 -13.16 -11.03
N SER A 16 -11.97 -14.44 -10.86
CA SER A 16 -13.26 -14.99 -11.29
C SER A 16 -14.32 -14.79 -10.22
N ILE A 17 -15.33 -13.96 -10.50
CA ILE A 17 -16.49 -13.79 -9.63
C ILE A 17 -17.59 -14.73 -10.11
N GLY A 18 -17.80 -15.83 -9.36
CA GLY A 18 -18.87 -16.78 -9.61
C GLY A 18 -18.69 -17.70 -10.82
N GLY A 19 -17.48 -17.82 -11.38
CA GLY A 19 -17.21 -18.70 -12.54
C GLY A 19 -17.69 -18.16 -13.89
N ILE A 20 -18.29 -16.96 -13.91
CA ILE A 20 -18.95 -16.40 -15.11
C ILE A 20 -18.17 -15.22 -15.69
N PHE A 21 -17.38 -14.50 -14.88
CA PHE A 21 -16.64 -13.31 -15.31
C PHE A 21 -15.19 -13.36 -14.91
N VAL A 22 -14.31 -13.07 -15.87
CA VAL A 22 -12.89 -12.81 -15.67
C VAL A 22 -12.68 -11.29 -15.63
N ALA A 23 -12.24 -10.77 -14.49
CA ALA A 23 -11.92 -9.35 -14.36
C ALA A 23 -10.59 -9.04 -15.08
N SER A 24 -10.64 -8.45 -16.27
CA SER A 24 -9.46 -7.97 -17.02
C SER A 24 -9.45 -6.44 -17.14
N ASN A 25 -8.26 -5.83 -17.15
CA ASN A 25 -8.09 -4.38 -17.30
C ASN A 25 -8.67 -3.83 -18.62
N GLU A 26 -8.77 -4.64 -19.67
CA GLU A 26 -9.36 -4.23 -20.95
C GLU A 26 -10.87 -3.94 -20.83
N ILE A 27 -11.58 -4.66 -19.96
CA ILE A 27 -13.02 -4.43 -19.72
C ILE A 27 -13.23 -3.17 -18.87
N PHE A 28 -12.28 -2.82 -18.00
CA PHE A 28 -12.34 -1.62 -17.15
C PHE A 28 -11.91 -0.34 -17.88
N ALA A 29 -11.03 -0.43 -18.88
CA ALA A 29 -10.50 0.74 -19.60
C ALA A 29 -11.49 1.36 -20.60
N THR A 30 -12.49 0.60 -21.09
CA THR A 30 -13.42 1.09 -22.12
C THR A 30 -14.59 1.92 -21.60
N ASP A 31 -14.90 1.94 -20.30
CA ASP A 31 -15.99 2.79 -19.78
C ASP A 31 -15.95 2.93 -18.25
N GLU A 32 -15.02 3.73 -17.72
CA GLU A 32 -14.80 3.89 -16.27
C GLU A 32 -16.05 4.45 -15.53
N ASN A 33 -16.91 5.21 -16.22
CA ASN A 33 -18.13 5.78 -15.65
C ASN A 33 -19.41 4.93 -15.88
N ARG A 34 -19.57 4.21 -17.01
CA ARG A 34 -20.71 3.26 -17.14
C ARG A 34 -20.43 1.91 -16.52
N GLY A 35 -19.17 1.47 -16.42
CA GLY A 35 -18.78 0.18 -15.87
C GLY A 35 -19.21 0.03 -14.40
N GLN A 36 -18.95 1.04 -13.57
CA GLN A 36 -19.40 1.06 -12.17
C GLN A 36 -20.93 1.01 -12.05
N GLN A 37 -21.66 1.83 -12.82
CA GLN A 37 -23.13 1.82 -12.79
C GLN A 37 -23.72 0.49 -13.28
N THR A 38 -23.09 -0.14 -14.28
CA THR A 38 -23.57 -1.41 -14.84
C THR A 38 -23.30 -2.57 -13.89
N LEU A 39 -22.12 -2.62 -13.26
CA LEU A 39 -21.79 -3.64 -12.26
C LEU A 39 -22.72 -3.55 -11.04
N VAL A 40 -22.99 -2.33 -10.55
CA VAL A 40 -23.95 -2.10 -9.45
C VAL A 40 -25.36 -2.55 -9.86
N ARG A 41 -25.83 -2.21 -11.07
CA ARG A 41 -27.13 -2.66 -11.60
C ARG A 41 -27.22 -4.18 -11.72
N MET A 42 -26.18 -4.85 -12.21
CA MET A 42 -26.16 -6.32 -12.34
C MET A 42 -26.16 -7.00 -10.97
N THR A 43 -25.39 -6.47 -10.01
CA THR A 43 -25.34 -7.00 -8.64
C THR A 43 -26.70 -6.84 -7.95
N LEU A 44 -27.35 -5.69 -8.10
CA LEU A 44 -28.70 -5.44 -7.59
C LEU A 44 -29.74 -6.34 -8.25
N LYS A 45 -29.66 -6.58 -9.56
CA LYS A 45 -30.54 -7.52 -10.28
C LYS A 45 -30.37 -8.95 -9.77
N THR A 46 -29.12 -9.38 -9.56
CA THR A 46 -28.82 -10.73 -9.08
C THR A 46 -29.32 -10.94 -7.65
N ILE A 47 -29.21 -9.94 -6.79
CA ILE A 47 -29.76 -9.96 -5.43
C ILE A 47 -31.29 -9.95 -5.46
N SER A 48 -31.91 -9.12 -6.30
CA SER A 48 -33.37 -9.08 -6.47
C SER A 48 -33.92 -10.43 -6.93
N ILE A 49 -33.25 -11.08 -7.89
CA ILE A 49 -33.62 -12.42 -8.38
C ILE A 49 -33.45 -13.48 -7.29
N LYS A 50 -32.38 -13.39 -6.49
CA LYS A 50 -32.05 -14.42 -5.48
C LYS A 50 -32.94 -14.36 -4.23
N TYR A 51 -33.48 -13.19 -3.90
CA TYR A 51 -34.24 -13.01 -2.65
C TYR A 51 -35.76 -12.94 -2.83
N ASN A 52 -36.29 -12.84 -4.06
CA ASN A 52 -37.72 -12.88 -4.40
C ASN A 52 -38.65 -12.19 -3.37
N THR A 53 -38.20 -11.04 -2.83
CA THR A 53 -38.91 -10.27 -1.81
C THR A 53 -39.56 -9.05 -2.46
N PRO A 54 -40.87 -9.08 -2.76
CA PRO A 54 -41.57 -8.00 -3.45
C PRO A 54 -41.79 -6.72 -2.62
N HIS A 55 -41.32 -6.65 -1.36
CA HIS A 55 -41.63 -5.55 -0.44
C HIS A 55 -40.43 -5.01 0.36
N LEU A 56 -39.20 -5.03 -0.18
CA LEU A 56 -38.15 -4.21 0.46
C LEU A 56 -38.48 -2.73 0.22
N PRO A 57 -38.63 -1.90 1.27
CA PRO A 57 -38.92 -0.48 1.11
C PRO A 57 -37.77 0.19 0.33
N ALA A 58 -38.12 1.08 -0.60
CA ALA A 58 -37.18 1.69 -1.54
C ALA A 58 -35.98 2.38 -0.86
N GLU A 59 -36.15 2.85 0.38
CA GLU A 59 -35.06 3.40 1.19
C GLU A 59 -33.98 2.37 1.51
N ASN A 60 -34.34 1.14 1.89
CA ASN A 60 -33.35 0.09 2.21
C ASN A 60 -32.53 -0.30 0.99
N VAL A 61 -33.12 -0.28 -0.20
CA VAL A 61 -32.41 -0.53 -1.47
C VAL A 61 -31.42 0.60 -1.76
N LYS A 62 -31.79 1.85 -1.47
CA LYS A 62 -30.92 3.02 -1.63
C LYS A 62 -29.72 2.97 -0.68
N TYR A 63 -29.93 2.63 0.60
CA TYR A 63 -28.83 2.45 1.56
C TYR A 63 -27.92 1.29 1.17
N PHE A 64 -28.47 0.18 0.67
CA PHE A 64 -27.69 -0.97 0.26
C PHE A 64 -26.86 -0.70 -1.02
N ALA A 65 -27.44 -0.02 -2.01
CA ALA A 65 -26.72 0.40 -3.21
C ALA A 65 -25.59 1.40 -2.88
N MET A 66 -25.88 2.38 -2.02
CA MET A 66 -24.89 3.35 -1.54
C MET A 66 -23.76 2.68 -0.74
N SER A 67 -24.09 1.68 0.09
CA SER A 67 -23.11 0.85 0.81
C SER A 67 -22.19 0.05 -0.13
N LEU A 68 -22.74 -0.53 -1.20
CA LEU A 68 -21.97 -1.29 -2.21
C LEU A 68 -21.08 -0.38 -3.05
N GLU A 69 -21.60 0.77 -3.52
CA GLU A 69 -20.82 1.78 -4.20
C GLU A 69 -19.69 2.31 -3.30
N CYS A 70 -20.00 2.60 -2.03
CA CYS A 70 -19.00 2.97 -1.03
C CYS A 70 -17.93 1.88 -0.87
N GLN A 71 -18.30 0.60 -0.74
CA GLN A 71 -17.34 -0.49 -0.56
C GLN A 71 -16.40 -0.64 -1.77
N PHE A 72 -16.94 -0.56 -2.99
CA PHE A 72 -16.12 -0.56 -4.21
C PHE A 72 -15.23 0.67 -4.31
N TYR A 73 -15.77 1.84 -3.97
CA TYR A 73 -15.06 3.11 -4.02
C TYR A 73 -13.89 3.15 -3.01
N TYR A 74 -14.09 2.65 -1.80
CA TYR A 74 -13.03 2.51 -0.80
C TYR A 74 -11.90 1.59 -1.28
N GLU A 75 -12.25 0.41 -1.80
CA GLU A 75 -11.24 -0.53 -2.33
C GLU A 75 -10.51 0.01 -3.57
N GLN A 76 -11.21 0.72 -4.47
CA GLN A 76 -10.61 1.31 -5.67
C GLN A 76 -9.80 2.58 -5.41
N HIS A 77 -10.18 3.42 -4.44
CA HIS A 77 -9.51 4.71 -4.26
C HIS A 77 -8.45 4.71 -3.16
N PHE A 78 -8.68 4.07 -2.02
CA PHE A 78 -7.75 4.20 -0.91
C PHE A 78 -6.66 3.12 -0.93
N LEU A 79 -7.03 1.90 -1.32
CA LEU A 79 -6.14 0.75 -1.31
C LEU A 79 -5.50 0.46 -2.67
N LEU A 80 -6.12 0.74 -3.81
CA LEU A 80 -5.66 0.24 -5.11
C LEU A 80 -4.20 0.58 -5.47
N SER A 81 -3.77 1.83 -5.28
CA SER A 81 -2.41 2.25 -5.66
C SER A 81 -1.35 1.56 -4.80
N ASN A 82 -1.63 1.35 -3.51
CA ASN A 82 -0.74 0.62 -2.63
C ASN A 82 -0.91 -0.90 -2.77
N ARG A 83 -2.11 -1.36 -3.13
CA ARG A 83 -2.46 -2.75 -3.33
C ARG A 83 -1.71 -3.34 -4.49
N ILE A 84 -1.52 -2.65 -5.61
CA ILE A 84 -0.73 -3.19 -6.73
C ILE A 84 0.72 -3.41 -6.28
N VAL A 85 1.34 -2.39 -5.66
CA VAL A 85 2.73 -2.49 -5.17
C VAL A 85 2.86 -3.57 -4.12
N GLN A 86 1.96 -3.59 -3.12
CA GLN A 86 1.92 -4.62 -2.10
C GLN A 86 1.61 -6.01 -2.68
N LEU A 87 0.76 -6.14 -3.68
CA LEU A 87 0.37 -7.43 -4.25
C LEU A 87 1.50 -8.02 -5.09
N VAL A 88 2.18 -7.19 -5.89
CA VAL A 88 3.40 -7.57 -6.62
C VAL A 88 4.49 -8.02 -5.65
N LEU A 89 4.65 -7.32 -4.53
CA LEU A 89 5.62 -7.68 -3.51
C LEU A 89 5.17 -8.86 -2.65
N GLY A 90 3.87 -9.13 -2.59
CA GLY A 90 3.19 -10.05 -1.67
C GLY A 90 2.82 -9.46 -0.29
N LEU A 91 3.10 -8.18 -0.03
CA LEU A 91 2.95 -7.56 1.29
C LEU A 91 1.49 -7.23 1.63
N HIS A 92 0.56 -7.73 0.83
CA HIS A 92 -0.82 -7.35 0.97
C HIS A 92 -1.48 -8.11 2.13
N PRO A 93 -2.12 -7.41 3.09
CA PRO A 93 -2.68 -8.02 4.29
C PRO A 93 -3.66 -9.17 4.02
N SER A 94 -4.40 -9.17 2.91
CA SER A 94 -5.36 -10.25 2.63
C SER A 94 -4.78 -11.48 1.91
N GLN A 95 -3.45 -11.57 1.73
CA GLN A 95 -2.85 -12.69 1.01
C GLN A 95 -2.82 -14.00 1.79
N CYS A 96 -2.79 -15.10 1.03
CA CYS A 96 -2.68 -16.44 1.55
C CYS A 96 -1.32 -16.65 2.25
N PRO A 97 -1.25 -17.49 3.30
CA PRO A 97 0.00 -17.76 4.02
C PRO A 97 1.11 -18.35 3.13
N SER A 98 0.74 -19.03 2.03
CA SER A 98 1.70 -19.50 1.03
C SER A 98 2.44 -18.37 0.33
N ASP A 99 1.75 -17.26 0.06
CA ASP A 99 2.33 -16.12 -0.63
C ASP A 99 3.28 -15.38 0.29
N GLN A 100 2.96 -15.27 1.58
CA GLN A 100 3.84 -14.70 2.61
C GLN A 100 5.18 -15.44 2.71
N LEU A 101 5.15 -16.78 2.66
CA LEU A 101 6.36 -17.58 2.68
C LEU A 101 7.22 -17.31 1.44
N PHE A 102 6.60 -17.19 0.26
CA PHE A 102 7.30 -16.82 -0.97
C PHE A 102 8.00 -15.46 -0.85
N GLN A 103 7.39 -14.49 -0.18
CA GLN A 103 8.03 -13.20 0.06
C GLN A 103 9.21 -13.28 1.03
N CYS A 104 9.03 -14.00 2.14
CA CYS A 104 10.08 -14.21 3.11
C CYS A 104 11.30 -14.84 2.42
N CYS A 105 11.06 -15.84 1.55
CA CYS A 105 12.09 -16.41 0.69
C CYS A 105 12.69 -15.38 -0.27
N THR A 106 11.88 -14.55 -0.94
CA THR A 106 12.37 -13.52 -1.87
C THR A 106 13.28 -12.52 -1.15
N LEU A 107 12.86 -12.01 0.01
CA LEU A 107 13.66 -11.09 0.80
C LEU A 107 14.92 -11.77 1.34
N ALA A 108 14.83 -13.00 1.82
CA ALA A 108 15.98 -13.77 2.26
C ALA A 108 16.99 -14.00 1.12
N ILE A 109 16.52 -14.29 -0.09
CA ILE A 109 17.38 -14.55 -1.25
C ILE A 109 18.09 -13.28 -1.71
N TYR A 110 17.41 -12.13 -1.78
CA TYR A 110 18.01 -10.91 -2.32
C TYR A 110 18.72 -10.06 -1.26
N VAL A 111 18.13 -9.91 -0.08
CA VAL A 111 18.56 -8.93 0.94
C VAL A 111 19.64 -9.49 1.85
N LEU A 112 19.54 -10.75 2.30
CA LEU A 112 20.56 -11.32 3.20
C LEU A 112 21.94 -11.39 2.54
N PRO A 113 22.12 -11.86 1.28
CA PRO A 113 23.43 -11.86 0.65
C PRO A 113 23.97 -10.45 0.45
N MET A 114 23.11 -9.48 0.16
CA MET A 114 23.51 -8.08 -0.01
C MET A 114 24.04 -7.49 1.31
N ILE A 115 23.38 -7.76 2.43
CA ILE A 115 23.86 -7.34 3.77
C ILE A 115 25.15 -8.07 4.13
N ALA A 116 25.19 -9.40 3.99
CA ALA A 116 26.39 -10.19 4.27
C ALA A 116 27.59 -9.71 3.45
N HIS A 117 27.35 -9.37 2.19
CA HIS A 117 28.36 -8.83 1.30
C HIS A 117 28.85 -7.44 1.73
N GLN A 118 27.95 -6.54 2.14
CA GLN A 118 28.33 -5.23 2.69
C GLN A 118 29.14 -5.36 3.98
N PHE A 119 28.77 -6.30 4.87
CA PHE A 119 29.56 -6.60 6.06
C PHE A 119 30.95 -7.14 5.72
N TYR A 120 31.04 -8.07 4.78
CA TYR A 120 32.32 -8.60 4.30
C TYR A 120 33.21 -7.49 3.75
N GLN A 121 32.66 -6.60 2.90
CA GLN A 121 33.39 -5.46 2.37
C GLN A 121 33.88 -4.52 3.48
N LEU A 122 33.05 -4.26 4.50
CA LEU A 122 33.43 -3.41 5.63
C LEU A 122 34.62 -3.99 6.43
N VAL A 123 34.68 -5.32 6.56
CA VAL A 123 35.79 -6.01 7.27
C VAL A 123 37.07 -6.04 6.43
N VAL A 124 36.95 -6.20 5.11
CA VAL A 124 38.09 -6.37 4.19
C VAL A 124 38.63 -5.05 3.64
N SER A 125 37.83 -3.98 3.60
CA SER A 125 38.26 -2.70 3.04
C SER A 125 39.37 -2.07 3.88
N ASP A 126 40.49 -1.74 3.25
CA ASP A 126 41.52 -0.90 3.86
C ASP A 126 40.91 0.42 4.37
N ILE A 127 41.42 0.90 5.50
CA ILE A 127 40.88 2.00 6.32
C ILE A 127 41.06 3.36 5.61
N LYS A 128 40.43 3.55 4.45
CA LYS A 128 40.21 4.87 3.84
C LYS A 128 38.89 5.39 4.37
N LEU A 129 38.96 6.38 5.28
CA LEU A 129 37.82 6.97 5.99
C LEU A 129 36.60 7.25 5.08
N GLN A 130 36.83 7.84 3.91
CA GLN A 130 35.75 8.18 2.97
C GLN A 130 35.02 6.94 2.40
N SER A 131 35.75 5.87 2.09
CA SER A 131 35.17 4.62 1.59
C SER A 131 34.39 3.92 2.70
N THR A 132 34.95 3.89 3.92
CA THR A 132 34.32 3.29 5.09
C THR A 132 33.00 4.00 5.44
N CYS A 133 32.96 5.35 5.41
CA CYS A 133 31.73 6.10 5.66
C CYS A 133 30.63 5.79 4.63
N ASN A 134 30.97 5.71 3.35
CA ASN A 134 30.01 5.38 2.29
C ASN A 134 29.47 3.94 2.44
N LEU A 135 30.34 2.98 2.78
CA LEU A 135 29.93 1.59 3.05
C LEU A 135 29.04 1.51 4.29
N LEU A 136 29.40 2.22 5.37
CA LEU A 136 28.61 2.25 6.59
C LEU A 136 27.22 2.86 6.37
N GLN A 137 27.13 3.94 5.59
CA GLN A 137 25.84 4.53 5.23
C GLN A 137 24.96 3.54 4.46
N LYS A 138 25.53 2.81 3.49
CA LYS A 138 24.82 1.78 2.71
C LYS A 138 24.34 0.63 3.61
N LEU A 139 25.19 0.19 4.53
CA LEU A 139 24.90 -0.88 5.49
C LEU A 139 23.79 -0.48 6.48
N LEU A 140 23.87 0.73 7.04
CA LEU A 140 22.82 1.26 7.93
C LEU A 140 21.48 1.38 7.20
N GLY A 141 21.49 1.81 5.94
CA GLY A 141 20.30 1.87 5.10
C GLY A 141 19.67 0.48 4.89
N SER A 142 20.47 -0.52 4.51
CA SER A 142 19.98 -1.88 4.27
C SER A 142 19.48 -2.56 5.54
N LEU A 143 20.17 -2.36 6.67
CA LEU A 143 19.73 -2.83 7.99
C LEU A 143 18.42 -2.16 8.42
N CYS A 144 18.29 -0.84 8.25
CA CYS A 144 17.06 -0.12 8.57
C CYS A 144 15.87 -0.69 7.81
N ILE A 145 16.00 -0.89 6.49
CA ILE A 145 14.92 -1.45 5.66
C ILE A 145 14.57 -2.88 6.09
N THR A 146 15.57 -3.70 6.40
CA THR A 146 15.36 -5.09 6.83
C THR A 146 14.68 -5.16 8.20
N CYS A 147 15.05 -4.28 9.12
CA CYS A 147 14.39 -4.13 10.41
C CYS A 147 12.93 -3.67 10.23
N THR A 148 12.68 -2.66 9.40
CA THR A 148 11.32 -2.19 9.10
C THR A 148 10.46 -3.30 8.49
N TYR A 149 11.00 -4.04 7.53
CA TYR A 149 10.32 -5.19 6.94
C TYR A 149 10.00 -6.25 7.99
N SER A 150 10.97 -6.60 8.83
CA SER A 150 10.79 -7.61 9.88
C SER A 150 9.69 -7.20 10.86
N ILE A 151 9.66 -5.93 11.28
CA ILE A 151 8.60 -5.39 12.15
C ILE A 151 7.23 -5.54 11.49
N LEU A 152 7.10 -5.15 10.23
CA LEU A 152 5.83 -5.25 9.50
C LEU A 152 5.39 -6.69 9.28
N TYR A 153 6.35 -7.59 9.00
CA TYR A 153 6.10 -9.02 8.86
C TYR A 153 5.58 -9.63 10.16
N PHE A 154 6.26 -9.40 11.30
CA PHE A 154 5.81 -9.91 12.59
C PHE A 154 4.49 -9.27 13.07
N ARG A 155 4.22 -8.02 12.68
CA ARG A 155 2.99 -7.29 13.03
C ARG A 155 1.91 -7.38 11.95
N PHE A 156 2.01 -8.35 11.05
CA PHE A 156 1.07 -8.50 9.95
C PHE A 156 -0.39 -8.68 10.40
N SER A 157 -0.63 -9.48 11.45
CA SER A 157 -1.97 -9.64 12.05
C SER A 157 -2.53 -8.31 12.55
N THR A 158 -1.69 -7.46 13.14
CA THR A 158 -2.09 -6.12 13.57
C THR A 158 -2.47 -5.23 12.39
N LEU A 159 -1.70 -5.27 11.30
CA LEU A 159 -2.02 -4.55 10.06
C LEU A 159 -3.34 -5.03 9.43
N GLN A 160 -3.60 -6.34 9.39
CA GLN A 160 -4.88 -6.88 8.92
C GLN A 160 -6.05 -6.35 9.75
N ASN A 161 -5.93 -6.42 11.08
CA ASN A 161 -6.97 -5.91 11.98
C ASN A 161 -7.19 -4.42 11.75
N LEU A 162 -6.11 -3.65 11.59
CA LEU A 162 -6.18 -2.23 11.30
C LEU A 162 -6.91 -1.96 9.98
N CYS A 163 -6.58 -2.66 8.90
CA CYS A 163 -7.31 -2.56 7.64
C CYS A 163 -8.81 -2.91 7.79
N ALA A 164 -9.14 -3.91 8.61
CA ALA A 164 -10.53 -4.24 8.91
C ALA A 164 -11.23 -3.11 9.68
N TYR A 165 -10.53 -2.46 10.62
CA TYR A 165 -11.04 -1.26 11.31
C TYR A 165 -11.27 -0.11 10.34
N LEU A 166 -10.31 0.21 9.47
CA LEU A 166 -10.46 1.26 8.45
C LEU A 166 -11.70 1.01 7.57
N LYS A 167 -11.92 -0.24 7.15
CA LYS A 167 -13.07 -0.64 6.34
C LYS A 167 -14.39 -0.51 7.11
N ARG A 168 -14.38 -0.83 8.41
CA ARG A 168 -15.56 -0.68 9.28
C ARG A 168 -15.90 0.78 9.54
N ASP A 169 -14.91 1.60 9.86
CA ASP A 169 -15.11 3.03 10.13
C ASP A 169 -15.63 3.75 8.89
N TYR A 170 -15.12 3.40 7.72
CA TYR A 170 -15.64 3.95 6.46
C TYR A 170 -17.13 3.64 6.24
N LYS A 171 -17.59 2.42 6.58
CA LYS A 171 -19.01 2.04 6.49
C LYS A 171 -19.91 2.78 7.49
N GLN A 172 -19.33 3.38 8.53
CA GLN A 172 -20.07 4.14 9.53
C GLN A 172 -20.25 5.62 9.16
N PHE A 173 -19.61 6.11 8.10
CA PHE A 173 -19.85 7.46 7.61
C PHE A 173 -21.18 7.52 6.86
N VAL A 174 -22.14 8.21 7.46
CA VAL A 174 -23.50 8.39 6.89
C VAL A 174 -23.64 9.77 6.28
N ASP A 175 -22.96 10.77 6.83
CA ASP A 175 -23.09 12.15 6.41
C ASP A 175 -22.28 12.44 5.14
N LYS A 176 -22.89 13.20 4.23
CA LYS A 176 -22.27 13.66 2.99
C LYS A 176 -21.06 14.55 3.27
N GLU A 177 -21.08 15.33 4.34
CA GLU A 177 -19.96 16.20 4.71
C GLU A 177 -18.77 15.39 5.24
N GLU A 178 -19.01 14.37 6.08
CA GLU A 178 -17.98 13.41 6.52
C GLU A 178 -17.31 12.71 5.32
N ILE A 179 -18.12 12.25 4.36
CA ILE A 179 -17.62 11.61 3.13
C ILE A 179 -16.79 12.61 2.30
N ASN A 180 -17.18 13.88 2.25
CA ASN A 180 -16.42 14.91 1.55
C ASN A 180 -15.06 15.19 2.21
N ILE A 181 -15.01 15.28 3.54
CA ILE A 181 -13.77 15.38 4.31
C ILE A 181 -12.88 14.16 3.99
N TYR A 182 -13.43 12.95 4.11
CA TYR A 182 -12.71 11.71 3.81
C TYR A 182 -12.11 11.72 2.38
N ASN A 183 -12.90 12.13 1.38
CA ASN A 183 -12.49 12.20 -0.01
C ASN A 183 -11.35 13.21 -0.23
N LYS A 184 -11.39 14.37 0.42
CA LYS A 184 -10.33 15.39 0.36
C LYS A 184 -9.00 14.83 0.84
N TYR A 185 -8.99 14.12 1.97
CA TYR A 185 -7.77 13.53 2.52
C TYR A 185 -7.28 12.32 1.70
N THR A 186 -8.19 11.53 1.14
CA THR A 186 -7.86 10.41 0.25
C THR A 186 -7.16 10.87 -1.02
N LYS A 187 -7.64 11.96 -1.65
CA LYS A 187 -6.97 12.56 -2.82
C LYS A 187 -5.55 13.01 -2.51
N ARG A 188 -5.34 13.65 -1.35
CA ARG A 188 -3.99 14.04 -0.88
C ARG A 188 -3.09 12.82 -0.63
N ASN A 189 -3.63 11.77 -0.02
CA ASN A 189 -2.88 10.55 0.24
C ASN A 189 -2.40 9.86 -1.05
N LYS A 190 -3.27 9.77 -2.07
CA LYS A 190 -2.88 9.26 -3.39
C LYS A 190 -1.69 10.03 -3.96
N PHE A 191 -1.73 11.36 -3.87
CA PHE A 191 -0.65 12.21 -4.35
C PHE A 191 0.66 11.94 -3.59
N TYR A 192 0.63 11.78 -2.27
CA TYR A 192 1.82 11.43 -1.48
C TYR A 192 2.41 10.06 -1.84
N VAL A 193 1.58 9.04 -2.04
CA VAL A 193 2.06 7.70 -2.45
C VAL A 193 2.68 7.74 -3.84
N ILE A 194 2.10 8.49 -4.79
CA ILE A 194 2.66 8.66 -6.14
C ILE A 194 4.01 9.37 -6.07
N ILE A 195 4.12 10.46 -5.30
CA ILE A 195 5.41 11.15 -5.11
C ILE A 195 6.43 10.20 -4.51
N LEU A 196 6.10 9.52 -3.41
CA LEU A 196 6.99 8.59 -2.74
C LEU A 196 7.50 7.50 -3.69
N CYS A 197 6.59 6.88 -4.46
CA CYS A 197 6.94 5.82 -5.40
C CYS A 197 7.87 6.34 -6.50
N ASN A 198 7.56 7.50 -7.09
CA ASN A 198 8.43 8.14 -8.08
C ASN A 198 9.80 8.51 -7.50
N SER A 199 9.85 9.03 -6.27
CA SER A 199 11.10 9.32 -5.57
C SER A 199 11.94 8.07 -5.34
N CYS A 200 11.32 6.95 -4.94
CA CYS A 200 12.02 5.67 -4.80
C CYS A 200 12.57 5.16 -6.13
N ILE A 201 11.80 5.26 -7.23
CA ILE A 201 12.26 4.85 -8.57
C ILE A 201 13.43 5.73 -9.01
N LEU A 202 13.30 7.06 -8.91
CA LEU A 202 14.36 8.00 -9.28
C LEU A 202 15.65 7.75 -8.48
N TYR A 203 15.51 7.45 -7.19
CA TYR A 203 16.65 7.08 -6.34
C TYR A 203 17.28 5.74 -6.75
N GLY A 204 16.49 4.73 -7.09
CA GLY A 204 17.01 3.46 -7.62
C GLY A 204 17.73 3.63 -8.96
N MET A 205 17.20 4.48 -9.84
CA MET A 205 17.84 4.84 -11.10
C MET A 205 19.16 5.59 -10.87
N SER A 206 19.20 6.57 -9.97
CA SER A 206 20.44 7.32 -9.71
C SER A 206 21.56 6.44 -9.15
N LEU A 207 21.23 5.39 -8.39
CA LEU A 207 22.19 4.40 -7.91
C LEU A 207 22.71 3.46 -9.01
N THR A 208 21.89 3.14 -10.01
CA THR A 208 22.19 2.12 -11.03
C THR A 208 22.75 2.72 -12.33
N ILE A 209 22.40 3.97 -12.66
CA ILE A 209 22.85 4.67 -13.87
C ILE A 209 24.39 4.67 -14.03
N PRO A 210 25.22 5.00 -13.00
CA PRO A 210 26.66 5.02 -13.18
C PRO A 210 27.24 3.67 -13.62
N SER A 211 26.75 2.57 -13.04
CA SER A 211 27.16 1.22 -13.43
C SER A 211 26.70 0.84 -14.83
N ILE A 212 25.49 1.24 -15.23
CA ILE A 212 24.99 1.02 -16.59
C ILE A 212 25.79 1.83 -17.61
N VAL A 213 26.11 3.10 -17.33
CA VAL A 213 26.92 3.95 -18.21
C VAL A 213 28.33 3.38 -18.36
N ASN A 214 28.97 2.96 -17.26
CA ASN A 214 30.29 2.34 -17.30
C ASN A 214 30.27 1.02 -18.10
N LEU A 215 29.19 0.24 -18.00
CA LEU A 215 28.99 -0.93 -18.84
C LEU A 215 28.94 -0.59 -20.33
N PHE A 216 28.15 0.43 -20.72
CA PHE A 216 28.07 0.85 -22.12
C PHE A 216 29.42 1.35 -22.63
N LEU A 217 30.11 2.21 -21.89
CA LEU A 217 31.43 2.72 -22.26
C LEU A 217 32.45 1.60 -22.44
N HIS A 218 32.39 0.57 -21.59
CA HIS A 218 33.21 -0.62 -21.72
C HIS A 218 32.89 -1.42 -23.00
N ILE A 219 31.61 -1.63 -23.32
CA ILE A 219 31.19 -2.31 -24.56
C ILE A 219 31.69 -1.56 -25.82
N PHE A 220 31.74 -0.23 -25.77
CA PHE A 220 32.30 0.59 -26.84
C PHE A 220 33.84 0.63 -26.89
N GLY A 221 34.53 -0.02 -25.95
CA GLY A 221 35.99 -0.03 -25.87
C GLY A 221 36.59 1.32 -25.46
N LEU A 222 35.79 2.21 -24.85
CA LEU A 222 36.25 3.52 -24.37
C LEU A 222 36.92 3.45 -23.00
N ILE A 223 36.70 2.36 -22.27
CA ILE A 223 37.13 2.18 -20.88
C ILE A 223 37.71 0.76 -20.65
N ASP A 224 38.82 0.71 -19.90
CA ASP A 224 39.44 -0.54 -19.46
C ASP A 224 38.64 -1.26 -18.37
N ASN A 225 38.83 -2.58 -18.28
CA ASN A 225 38.19 -3.47 -17.29
C ASN A 225 38.31 -2.99 -15.83
N VAL A 226 39.35 -2.22 -15.50
CA VAL A 226 39.66 -1.74 -14.15
C VAL A 226 38.65 -0.70 -13.65
N GLN A 227 37.91 -0.04 -14.55
CA GLN A 227 36.98 1.04 -14.18
C GLN A 227 35.51 0.59 -14.13
N LEU A 228 35.22 -0.71 -14.29
CA LEU A 228 33.87 -1.25 -14.15
C LEU A 228 33.42 -1.19 -12.67
N THR A 229 32.51 -0.28 -12.37
CA THR A 229 31.97 -0.10 -11.02
C THR A 229 30.64 -0.84 -10.86
N LEU A 230 30.56 -1.68 -9.82
CA LEU A 230 29.30 -2.22 -9.34
C LEU A 230 28.65 -1.22 -8.36
N PRO A 231 27.31 -1.20 -8.24
CA PRO A 231 26.63 -0.45 -7.18
C PRO A 231 27.19 -0.75 -5.78
N PHE A 232 27.62 -2.00 -5.55
CA PHE A 232 28.38 -2.42 -4.37
C PHE A 232 29.78 -2.91 -4.80
N PRO A 233 30.87 -2.18 -4.46
CA PRO A 233 32.19 -2.42 -5.03
C PRO A 233 32.84 -3.70 -4.48
N VAL A 234 33.02 -4.72 -5.33
CA VAL A 234 33.67 -5.97 -4.93
C VAL A 234 35.16 -5.94 -5.29
N ASN A 235 36.03 -5.85 -4.30
CA ASN A 235 37.49 -5.73 -4.48
C ASN A 235 38.17 -6.89 -5.24
N ASN A 236 37.47 -8.02 -5.45
CA ASN A 236 38.04 -9.26 -5.98
C ASN A 236 37.47 -9.72 -7.35
N VAL A 237 36.72 -8.89 -8.08
CA VAL A 237 36.25 -9.25 -9.44
C VAL A 237 37.35 -8.98 -10.46
N LEU A 238 38.51 -9.61 -10.25
CA LEU A 238 39.69 -9.50 -11.12
C LEU A 238 39.55 -10.24 -12.45
N LYS A 239 38.43 -10.95 -12.67
CA LYS A 239 38.08 -11.54 -13.97
C LYS A 239 36.81 -10.89 -14.51
N ALA A 240 36.99 -9.78 -15.21
CA ALA A 240 35.99 -9.20 -16.09
C ALA A 240 35.50 -10.28 -17.07
N GLY A 241 34.22 -10.63 -17.01
CA GLY A 241 33.63 -11.74 -17.75
C GLY A 241 32.17 -11.94 -17.38
N LEU A 242 31.58 -13.06 -17.80
CA LEU A 242 30.15 -13.41 -17.62
C LEU A 242 29.64 -13.20 -16.17
N LEU A 243 30.47 -13.49 -15.16
CA LEU A 243 30.10 -13.36 -13.75
C LEU A 243 29.78 -11.91 -13.36
N TYR A 244 30.52 -10.92 -13.89
CA TYR A 244 30.27 -9.51 -13.62
C TYR A 244 28.87 -9.10 -14.08
N TYR A 245 28.45 -9.53 -15.28
CA TYR A 245 27.12 -9.21 -15.83
C TYR A 245 26.00 -9.80 -14.95
N PHE A 246 26.16 -11.06 -14.52
CA PHE A 246 25.17 -11.67 -13.62
C PHE A 246 25.09 -10.95 -12.28
N LEU A 247 26.23 -10.55 -11.72
CA LEU A 247 26.28 -9.86 -10.44
C LEU A 247 25.69 -8.45 -10.53
N LEU A 248 25.96 -7.74 -11.63
CA LEU A 248 25.35 -6.44 -11.92
C LEU A 248 23.83 -6.55 -12.05
N ILE A 249 23.32 -7.50 -12.84
CA ILE A 249 21.87 -7.72 -12.98
C ILE A 249 21.24 -8.07 -11.64
N TYR A 250 21.89 -8.94 -10.87
CA TYR A 250 21.45 -9.35 -9.54
C TYR A 250 21.38 -8.15 -8.58
N GLU A 251 22.40 -7.29 -8.54
CA GLU A 251 22.42 -6.09 -7.68
C GLU A 251 21.36 -5.07 -8.10
N ILE A 252 21.17 -4.85 -9.41
CA ILE A 252 20.12 -3.95 -9.92
C ILE A 252 18.75 -4.44 -9.45
N ILE A 253 18.44 -5.74 -9.65
CA ILE A 253 17.17 -6.32 -9.20
C ILE A 253 17.03 -6.20 -7.67
N GLY A 254 18.10 -6.52 -6.92
CA GLY A 254 18.12 -6.42 -5.46
C GLY A 254 17.81 -5.01 -4.96
N ILE A 255 18.44 -3.98 -5.56
CA ILE A 255 18.19 -2.57 -5.21
C ILE A 255 16.72 -2.22 -5.44
N PHE A 256 16.13 -2.57 -6.59
CA PHE A 256 14.73 -2.29 -6.85
C PHE A 256 13.78 -3.02 -5.91
N VAL A 257 14.05 -4.30 -5.60
CA VAL A 257 13.25 -5.06 -4.63
C VAL A 257 13.29 -4.41 -3.25
N VAL A 258 14.47 -4.04 -2.76
CA VAL A 258 14.64 -3.35 -1.46
C VAL A 258 13.90 -2.01 -1.42
N LEU A 259 14.01 -1.21 -2.49
CA LEU A 259 13.33 0.09 -2.58
C LEU A 259 11.80 -0.05 -2.67
N LEU A 260 11.30 -1.03 -3.41
CA LEU A 260 9.87 -1.31 -3.50
C LEU A 260 9.31 -1.76 -2.15
N VAL A 261 10.04 -2.63 -1.43
CA VAL A 261 9.69 -3.02 -0.06
C VAL A 261 9.63 -1.78 0.83
N ALA A 262 10.68 -0.96 0.87
CA ALA A 262 10.70 0.27 1.67
C ALA A 262 9.53 1.22 1.33
N CYS A 263 9.24 1.43 0.04
CA CYS A 263 8.12 2.25 -0.44
C CYS A 263 6.77 1.71 0.06
N SER A 264 6.55 0.40 -0.01
CA SER A 264 5.30 -0.24 0.44
C SER A 264 5.13 -0.14 1.96
N CYS A 265 6.21 -0.29 2.72
CA CYS A 265 6.23 -0.14 4.17
C CYS A 265 5.84 1.29 4.57
N TYR A 266 6.50 2.28 3.97
CA TYR A 266 6.29 3.69 4.31
C TYR A 266 4.92 4.21 3.85
N SER A 267 4.45 3.81 2.67
CA SER A 267 3.09 4.15 2.22
C SER A 267 1.99 3.55 3.10
N SER A 268 2.19 2.34 3.63
CA SER A 268 1.25 1.72 4.59
C SER A 268 1.20 2.53 5.89
N TYR A 269 2.35 2.98 6.38
CA TYR A 269 2.43 3.85 7.54
C TYR A 269 1.72 5.20 7.31
N LEU A 270 1.96 5.86 6.17
CA LEU A 270 1.29 7.12 5.81
C LEU A 270 -0.23 6.95 5.76
N ILE A 271 -0.72 5.84 5.22
CA ILE A 271 -2.16 5.52 5.19
C ILE A 271 -2.76 5.52 6.61
N ILE A 272 -2.08 4.90 7.56
CA ILE A 272 -2.55 4.77 8.94
C ILE A 272 -2.58 6.13 9.62
N VAL A 273 -1.48 6.89 9.52
CA VAL A 273 -1.39 8.25 10.07
C VAL A 273 -2.47 9.14 9.47
N GLN A 274 -2.64 9.09 8.15
CA GLN A 274 -3.66 9.87 7.47
C GLN A 274 -5.07 9.48 7.92
N HIS A 275 -5.36 8.20 8.13
CA HIS A 275 -6.65 7.79 8.67
C HIS A 275 -6.90 8.36 10.07
N ALA A 276 -5.91 8.31 10.96
CA ALA A 276 -6.04 8.94 12.28
C ALA A 276 -6.35 10.44 12.14
N CYS A 277 -5.65 11.16 11.25
CA CYS A 277 -5.94 12.57 10.96
C CYS A 277 -7.37 12.79 10.42
N ILE A 278 -7.88 11.90 9.57
CA ILE A 278 -9.26 11.97 9.06
C ILE A 278 -10.26 11.82 10.21
N GLN A 279 -10.06 10.83 11.09
CA GLN A 279 -10.94 10.60 12.23
C GLN A 279 -10.97 11.81 13.17
N PHE A 280 -9.82 12.42 13.46
CA PHE A 280 -9.75 13.67 14.22
C PHE A 280 -10.45 14.83 13.50
N SER A 281 -10.29 14.95 12.19
CA SER A 281 -10.93 16.02 11.41
C SER A 281 -12.46 15.88 11.43
N ILE A 282 -12.98 14.65 11.34
CA ILE A 282 -14.41 14.36 11.46
C ILE A 282 -14.91 14.61 12.87
N LEU A 283 -14.15 14.24 13.90
CA LEU A 283 -14.49 14.52 15.29
C LEU A 283 -14.60 16.03 15.55
N ILE A 284 -13.62 16.80 15.09
CA ILE A 284 -13.62 18.27 15.18
C ILE A 284 -14.82 18.84 14.43
N PHE A 285 -15.11 18.35 13.22
CA PHE A 285 -16.27 18.76 12.45
C PHE A 285 -17.58 18.53 13.23
N LYS A 286 -17.77 17.34 13.82
CA LYS A 286 -18.95 17.05 14.64
C LYS A 286 -19.08 17.98 15.84
N ILE A 287 -17.98 18.27 16.55
CA ILE A 287 -17.98 19.17 17.71
C ILE A 287 -18.35 20.61 17.30
N HIS A 288 -17.89 21.06 16.13
CA HIS A 288 -18.16 22.43 15.65
C HIS A 288 -19.50 22.58 14.96
N GLN A 289 -20.12 21.49 14.51
CA GLN A 289 -21.43 21.54 13.90
C GLN A 289 -22.39 22.10 14.96
N PRO A 290 -22.92 23.33 14.79
CA PRO A 290 -23.81 23.91 15.77
C PRO A 290 -24.97 22.93 15.90
N PHE A 291 -25.27 22.54 17.13
CA PHE A 291 -26.47 21.77 17.41
C PHE A 291 -27.62 22.58 16.81
N ASP A 292 -28.24 22.06 15.75
CA ASP A 292 -29.28 22.80 15.04
C ASP A 292 -30.53 22.83 15.92
N GLU A 293 -30.56 23.75 16.87
CA GLU A 293 -31.64 23.97 17.84
C GLU A 293 -32.98 24.16 17.13
N ARG A 294 -32.97 24.59 15.86
CA ARG A 294 -34.18 24.81 15.04
C ARG A 294 -34.96 23.53 14.74
N ASN A 295 -34.34 22.36 14.81
CA ASN A 295 -35.05 21.08 14.72
C ASN A 295 -35.62 20.61 16.06
N PHE A 296 -35.38 21.35 17.16
CA PHE A 296 -35.74 20.96 18.52
C PHE A 296 -36.61 21.97 19.27
N THR A 297 -36.91 23.13 18.70
CA THR A 297 -37.73 24.18 19.32
C THR A 297 -39.23 23.87 19.47
N HIS A 298 -39.67 22.61 19.38
CA HIS A 298 -41.04 22.24 19.71
C HIS A 298 -41.12 21.30 20.92
N LYS A 299 -41.36 21.94 22.09
CA LYS A 299 -41.83 21.38 23.37
C LYS A 299 -40.78 20.66 24.22
N ALA A 300 -39.89 21.45 24.83
CA ALA A 300 -39.26 21.05 26.08
C ALA A 300 -40.34 21.01 27.20
N PHE A 301 -40.90 19.83 27.43
CA PHE A 301 -41.44 19.51 28.75
C PHE A 301 -40.23 19.24 29.64
N TYR A 302 -40.07 20.06 30.68
CA TYR A 302 -38.98 19.98 31.64
C TYR A 302 -38.87 18.55 32.22
N GLY A 303 -37.85 17.79 31.83
CA GLY A 303 -37.51 16.52 32.49
C GLY A 303 -36.87 15.45 31.60
N GLU A 304 -37.15 15.42 30.29
CA GLU A 304 -36.53 14.45 29.40
C GLU A 304 -35.32 15.05 28.70
N ILE A 305 -34.12 14.61 29.11
CA ILE A 305 -32.92 14.80 28.29
C ILE A 305 -33.25 14.25 26.91
N ASN A 306 -33.08 15.11 25.92
CA ASN A 306 -33.41 14.80 24.55
C ASN A 306 -32.51 13.65 24.08
N GLN A 307 -33.09 12.46 23.91
CA GLN A 307 -32.35 11.22 23.69
C GLN A 307 -31.37 11.32 22.51
N LYS A 308 -31.69 12.16 21.52
CA LYS A 308 -30.81 12.47 20.38
C LYS A 308 -29.53 13.22 20.76
N GLU A 309 -29.60 14.13 21.73
CA GLU A 309 -28.42 14.84 22.24
C GLU A 309 -27.50 13.89 23.01
N HIS A 310 -28.10 13.06 23.86
CA HIS A 310 -27.38 12.01 24.58
C HIS A 310 -26.71 11.02 23.61
N ASP A 311 -27.41 10.56 22.57
CA ASP A 311 -26.86 9.65 21.56
C ASP A 311 -25.72 10.29 20.76
N TRP A 312 -25.80 11.59 20.48
CA TRP A 312 -24.72 12.34 19.81
C TRP A 312 -23.47 12.47 20.69
N ILE A 313 -23.63 12.81 21.98
CA ILE A 313 -22.51 12.87 22.94
C ILE A 313 -21.85 11.49 23.05
N ILE A 314 -22.64 10.42 23.15
CA ILE A 314 -22.14 9.05 23.19
C ILE A 314 -21.37 8.71 21.91
N ASP A 315 -21.85 9.09 20.71
CA ASP A 315 -21.13 8.84 19.46
C ASP A 315 -19.77 9.56 19.44
N ILE A 316 -19.69 10.82 19.90
CA ILE A 316 -18.44 11.57 20.02
C ILE A 316 -17.46 10.89 20.98
N ILE A 317 -17.91 10.52 22.19
CA ILE A 317 -17.07 9.85 23.20
C ILE A 317 -16.59 8.48 22.68
N ALA A 318 -17.49 7.72 22.05
CA ALA A 318 -17.18 6.41 21.49
C ALA A 318 -16.17 6.51 20.35
N ARG A 319 -16.26 7.52 19.49
CA ARG A 319 -15.26 7.80 18.44
C ARG A 319 -13.92 8.21 19.02
N TYR A 320 -13.91 9.15 19.98
CA TYR A 320 -12.68 9.58 20.64
C TYR A 320 -11.95 8.40 21.31
N THR A 321 -12.69 7.56 22.05
CA THR A 321 -12.15 6.39 22.73
C THR A 321 -11.64 5.33 21.75
N ARG A 322 -12.27 5.19 20.57
CA ARG A 322 -11.75 4.32 19.51
C ARG A 322 -10.43 4.83 18.94
N ILE A 323 -10.31 6.14 18.70
CA ILE A 323 -9.10 6.76 18.17
C ILE A 323 -7.94 6.61 19.16
N THR A 324 -8.17 6.88 20.44
CA THR A 324 -7.12 6.77 21.47
C THR A 324 -6.65 5.34 21.72
N LYS A 325 -7.49 4.33 21.47
CA LYS A 325 -7.08 2.92 21.51
C LYS A 325 -6.29 2.46 20.29
N LEU A 326 -6.34 3.20 19.18
CA LEU A 326 -5.62 2.90 17.94
C LEU A 326 -4.20 3.47 17.92
N ILE A 327 -3.92 4.49 18.75
CA ILE A 327 -2.63 5.17 18.88
C ILE A 327 -1.80 4.47 19.96
#